data_AF-A0A7C6Y5H9-F1
#
_entry.id   AF-A0A7C6Y5H9-F1
#
_cell.length_a   1.000
_cell.length_b   1.000
_cell.length_c   1.000
_cell.angle_alpha   90.00
_cell.angle_beta   90.00
_cell.angle_gamma   90.00
#
_symmetry.space_group_name_H-M   'P 1'
#
loop_
_entity.id
_entity.type
_entity.pdbx_description
1 polymer ?
#
loop_
_entity_poly.entity_id
_entity_poly.type
_entity_poly.pdbx_seq_one_letter_code
_entity_poly.pdbx_strand_id
1 'polypeptide(L)'
;MFDAGCGSFGNNILNNYLFGRSIRRVVSKTLNYSSKEIQAVCEEVYPGVDFERRITLIDKTLCDRFVVRSEENHNYDYFFHFESAVELKLNGEFELAELGFSKSGYEHLHKVQKLVNKQDLYTYSFWLDNNEFEAYVDLKDKELFVLESFDNPVNKMRKTLIIRHKGKNAEFKLQFRLL
;
A
#
# COMPACT_ATOMS: atom_id res chain seq x y z
N MET A 1 0.89 -9.58 11.34
CA MET A 1 1.48 -8.26 11.08
C MET A 1 2.01 -8.32 9.67
N PHE A 2 1.37 -7.60 8.75
CA PHE A 2 1.38 -7.96 7.34
C PHE A 2 1.64 -6.72 6.51
N ASP A 3 2.78 -6.72 5.83
CA ASP A 3 3.14 -5.77 4.78
C ASP A 3 2.40 -6.18 3.50
N ALA A 4 1.59 -5.28 2.95
CA ALA A 4 0.86 -5.47 1.71
C ALA A 4 1.46 -4.66 0.55
N GLY A 5 2.79 -4.46 0.56
CA GLY A 5 3.56 -3.85 -0.52
C GLY A 5 3.71 -4.74 -1.77
N CYS A 6 3.68 -4.10 -2.93
CA CYS A 6 3.79 -4.68 -4.26
C CYS A 6 5.11 -5.47 -4.43
N GLY A 7 5.04 -6.80 -4.44
CA GLY A 7 6.08 -7.67 -4.99
C GLY A 7 5.85 -7.85 -6.49
N SER A 8 6.83 -7.44 -7.29
CA SER A 8 6.89 -7.62 -8.74
C SER A 8 6.55 -9.06 -9.15
N PHE A 9 5.68 -9.20 -10.16
CA PHE A 9 5.47 -10.46 -10.87
C PHE A 9 6.74 -10.79 -11.67
N GLY A 10 7.69 -11.47 -11.02
CA GLY A 10 8.86 -12.06 -11.61
C GLY A 10 9.00 -13.49 -11.11
N ASN A 11 8.83 -14.46 -12.01
CA ASN A 11 9.15 -15.86 -11.72
C ASN A 11 10.59 -15.96 -11.21
N ASN A 12 10.76 -16.60 -10.05
CA ASN A 12 12.02 -16.96 -9.41
C ASN A 12 12.86 -15.78 -8.90
N ILE A 13 12.79 -15.55 -7.59
CA ILE A 13 13.88 -15.34 -6.62
C ILE A 13 13.30 -14.47 -5.49
N LEU A 14 12.90 -15.12 -4.41
CA LEU A 14 12.99 -14.68 -3.00
C LEU A 14 12.29 -15.77 -2.17
N ASN A 15 12.85 -16.97 -2.27
CA ASN A 15 12.30 -18.19 -1.67
C ASN A 15 13.07 -18.60 -0.40
N ASN A 16 13.67 -17.65 0.33
CA ASN A 16 14.38 -17.96 1.56
C ASN A 16 14.41 -16.76 2.50
N TYR A 17 14.31 -17.08 3.79
CA TYR A 17 14.38 -16.22 4.97
C TYR A 17 13.07 -15.53 5.37
N LEU A 18 12.22 -16.25 6.09
CA LEU A 18 12.05 -16.06 7.54
C LEU A 18 10.97 -17.03 8.07
N PHE A 19 11.25 -17.63 9.22
CA PHE A 19 10.46 -18.63 9.96
C PHE A 19 10.52 -20.06 9.42
N GLY A 20 11.15 -20.95 10.21
CA GLY A 20 11.15 -22.41 10.03
C GLY A 20 9.77 -23.05 10.23
N ARG A 21 8.78 -22.62 9.44
CA ARG A 21 7.48 -23.26 9.29
C ARG A 21 7.39 -23.84 7.88
N SER A 22 6.87 -25.06 7.79
CA SER A 22 6.51 -25.72 6.53
C SER A 22 5.92 -24.72 5.55
N ILE A 23 6.54 -24.56 4.38
CA ILE A 23 6.06 -23.70 3.30
C ILE A 23 4.71 -24.27 2.84
N ARG A 24 3.61 -23.74 3.37
CA ARG A 24 2.28 -23.99 2.81
C ARG A 24 2.22 -23.26 1.48
N ARG A 25 1.81 -23.98 0.43
CA ARG A 25 1.67 -23.41 -0.90
C ARG A 25 0.56 -22.37 -0.88
N VAL A 26 0.94 -21.10 -0.96
CA VAL A 26 0.00 -20.01 -1.20
C VAL A 26 -0.60 -20.20 -2.59
N VAL A 27 -1.93 -20.20 -2.68
CA VAL A 27 -2.64 -20.35 -3.96
C VAL A 27 -3.12 -18.97 -4.40
N SER A 28 -2.55 -18.49 -5.50
CA SER A 28 -3.02 -17.27 -6.15
C SER A 28 -3.78 -17.60 -7.43
N LYS A 29 -4.83 -16.83 -7.71
CA LYS A 29 -5.67 -16.98 -8.89
C LYS A 29 -5.95 -15.61 -9.48
N THR A 30 -5.68 -15.46 -10.78
CA THR A 30 -6.18 -14.32 -11.55
C THR A 30 -7.66 -14.55 -11.84
N LEU A 31 -8.51 -13.61 -11.41
CA LEU A 31 -9.95 -13.63 -11.65
C LEU A 31 -10.31 -12.91 -12.96
N ASN A 32 -9.59 -11.82 -13.27
CA ASN A 32 -9.78 -11.05 -14.49
C ASN A 32 -8.44 -10.48 -14.98
N TYR A 33 -8.25 -10.49 -16.30
CA TYR A 33 -7.10 -9.85 -16.95
C TYR A 33 -7.52 -9.32 -18.32
N SER A 34 -7.38 -8.02 -18.51
CA SER A 34 -7.69 -7.32 -19.76
C SER A 34 -6.77 -6.12 -19.93
N SER A 35 -6.92 -5.40 -21.04
CA SER A 35 -6.19 -4.16 -21.28
C SER A 35 -6.52 -3.02 -20.29
N LYS A 36 -7.60 -3.13 -19.51
CA LYS A 36 -8.07 -2.10 -18.58
C LYS A 36 -8.22 -2.59 -17.14
N GLU A 37 -7.96 -3.86 -16.87
CA GLU A 37 -8.23 -4.44 -15.56
C GLU A 37 -7.35 -5.64 -15.28
N ILE A 38 -6.87 -5.71 -14.03
CA ILE A 38 -6.30 -6.91 -13.44
C ILE A 38 -6.99 -7.12 -12.10
N GLN A 39 -7.53 -8.31 -11.87
CA GLN A 39 -8.07 -8.73 -10.58
C GLN A 39 -7.48 -10.09 -10.20
N ALA A 40 -6.93 -10.18 -9.00
CA ALA A 40 -6.38 -11.42 -8.47
C ALA A 40 -6.76 -11.62 -7.01
N VAL A 41 -6.88 -12.88 -6.63
CA VAL A 41 -7.08 -13.33 -5.24
C VAL A 41 -5.92 -14.21 -4.82
N CYS A 42 -5.56 -14.15 -3.56
CA CYS A 42 -4.54 -14.95 -2.93
C CYS A 42 -5.07 -15.39 -1.57
N GLU A 43 -5.32 -16.68 -1.41
CA GLU A 43 -5.89 -17.26 -0.19
C GLU A 43 -4.78 -17.72 0.74
N GLU A 44 -4.99 -17.61 2.04
CA GLU A 44 -4.04 -18.02 3.09
C GLU A 44 -2.63 -17.43 2.87
N VAL A 45 -2.55 -16.14 2.50
CA VAL A 45 -1.27 -15.41 2.40
C VAL A 45 -0.54 -15.43 3.74
N TYR A 46 -1.34 -15.34 4.79
CA TYR A 46 -0.98 -15.67 6.16
C TYR A 46 -2.09 -16.55 6.76
N PRO A 47 -1.84 -17.26 7.87
CA PRO A 47 -2.86 -18.11 8.48
C PRO A 47 -4.17 -17.35 8.73
N GLY A 48 -5.26 -17.78 8.09
CA GLY A 48 -6.59 -17.16 8.19
C GLY A 48 -6.69 -15.75 7.59
N VAL A 49 -5.82 -15.39 6.64
CA VAL A 49 -5.81 -14.09 5.95
C VAL A 49 -5.77 -14.26 4.43
N ASP A 50 -6.77 -13.68 3.78
CA ASP A 50 -6.92 -13.68 2.32
C ASP A 50 -6.80 -12.27 1.75
N PHE A 51 -6.17 -12.16 0.59
CA PHE A 51 -5.98 -10.93 -0.16
C PHE A 51 -6.73 -10.98 -1.49
N GLU A 52 -7.36 -9.88 -1.86
CA GLU A 52 -7.88 -9.64 -3.21
C GLU A 52 -7.48 -8.24 -3.65
N ARG A 53 -6.86 -8.12 -4.83
CA ARG A 53 -6.52 -6.81 -5.41
C ARG A 53 -7.12 -6.67 -6.79
N ARG A 54 -7.71 -5.52 -7.06
CA ARG A 54 -8.25 -5.12 -8.36
C ARG A 54 -7.68 -3.77 -8.74
N ILE A 55 -7.01 -3.72 -9.88
CA ILE A 55 -6.50 -2.50 -10.48
C ILE A 55 -7.24 -2.29 -11.79
N THR A 56 -7.86 -1.13 -11.99
CA THR A 56 -8.60 -0.77 -13.20
C THR A 56 -8.12 0.56 -13.76
N LEU A 57 -8.09 0.68 -15.08
CA LEU A 57 -7.87 1.92 -15.79
C LEU A 57 -9.19 2.38 -16.43
N ILE A 58 -9.74 3.48 -15.92
CA ILE A 58 -10.97 4.11 -16.41
C ILE A 58 -10.62 5.51 -16.89
N ASP A 59 -10.68 5.72 -18.21
CA ASP A 59 -10.22 6.94 -18.88
C ASP A 59 -8.78 7.31 -18.47
N LYS A 60 -8.61 8.46 -17.81
CA LYS A 60 -7.34 8.97 -17.27
C LYS A 60 -7.09 8.58 -15.81
N THR A 61 -7.87 7.65 -15.24
CA THR A 61 -7.83 7.31 -13.81
C THR A 61 -7.40 5.86 -13.59
N LEU A 62 -6.31 5.66 -12.85
CA LEU A 62 -5.93 4.37 -12.28
C LEU A 62 -6.64 4.22 -10.94
N CYS A 63 -7.50 3.22 -10.80
CA CYS A 63 -8.16 2.87 -9.54
C CYS A 63 -7.56 1.56 -9.01
N ASP A 64 -7.19 1.57 -7.74
CA ASP A 64 -6.67 0.42 -7.02
C ASP A 64 -7.56 0.13 -5.82
N ARG A 65 -8.05 -1.10 -5.76
CA ARG A 65 -8.90 -1.61 -4.70
C ARG A 65 -8.24 -2.86 -4.13
N PHE A 66 -7.85 -2.78 -2.87
CA PHE A 66 -7.22 -3.88 -2.16
C PHE A 66 -8.07 -4.28 -0.95
N VAL A 67 -8.48 -5.54 -0.92
CA VAL A 67 -9.34 -6.12 0.11
C VAL A 67 -8.56 -7.17 0.87
N VAL A 68 -8.59 -7.06 2.19
CA VAL A 68 -8.05 -8.04 3.12
C VAL A 68 -9.19 -8.60 3.95
N ARG A 69 -9.28 -9.92 4.03
CA ARG A 69 -10.25 -10.63 4.87
C ARG A 69 -9.48 -11.48 5.87
N SER A 70 -9.85 -11.40 7.16
CA SER A 70 -9.27 -12.26 8.18
C SER A 70 -10.27 -12.76 9.20
N GLU A 71 -9.92 -13.88 9.83
CA GLU A 71 -10.68 -14.47 10.93
C GLU A 71 -10.55 -13.64 12.23
N GLU A 72 -9.37 -13.06 12.45
CA GLU A 72 -8.99 -12.30 13.65
C GLU A 72 -8.76 -10.81 13.38
N ASN A 73 -8.69 -10.00 14.46
CA ASN A 73 -8.35 -8.58 14.34
C ASN A 73 -6.84 -8.38 14.13
N HIS A 74 -6.48 -7.58 13.14
CA HIS A 74 -5.09 -7.24 12.84
C HIS A 74 -4.90 -5.73 12.60
N ASN A 75 -3.64 -5.30 12.58
CA ASN A 75 -3.22 -4.03 12.00
C ASN A 75 -2.82 -4.28 10.54
N TYR A 76 -3.46 -3.57 9.62
CA TYR A 76 -3.19 -3.63 8.19
C TYR A 76 -2.58 -2.32 7.72
N ASP A 77 -1.38 -2.41 7.18
CA ASP A 77 -0.68 -1.27 6.59
C ASP A 77 -0.61 -1.45 5.07
N TYR A 78 -1.27 -0.54 4.36
CA TYR A 78 -1.20 -0.50 2.91
C TYR A 78 -0.14 0.51 2.46
N PHE A 79 0.99 -0.01 2.00
CA PHE A 79 2.15 0.76 1.57
C PHE A 79 2.03 1.21 0.13
N PHE A 80 2.28 2.50 -0.11
CA PHE A 80 2.42 3.06 -1.45
C PHE A 80 3.76 3.81 -1.56
N HIS A 81 4.67 3.27 -2.35
CA HIS A 81 6.00 3.83 -2.59
C HIS A 81 6.03 4.58 -3.92
N PHE A 82 6.60 5.78 -3.92
CA PHE A 82 6.89 6.51 -5.14
C PHE A 82 8.33 6.21 -5.57
N GLU A 83 8.56 5.56 -6.71
CA GLU A 83 9.92 5.17 -7.13
C GLU A 83 10.79 6.35 -7.60
N SER A 84 10.19 7.45 -8.03
CA SER A 84 10.90 8.66 -8.45
C SER A 84 10.86 9.75 -7.39
N ALA A 85 11.67 10.79 -7.57
CA ALA A 85 11.55 12.02 -6.80
C ALA A 85 10.22 12.71 -7.14
N VAL A 86 9.16 12.29 -6.46
CA VAL A 86 7.82 12.85 -6.61
C VAL A 86 7.68 14.02 -5.65
N GLU A 87 7.22 15.15 -6.19
CA GLU A 87 6.78 16.29 -5.38
C GLU A 87 5.31 16.05 -4.97
N LEU A 88 5.10 15.78 -3.68
CA LEU A 88 3.76 15.64 -3.11
C LEU A 88 3.28 16.97 -2.58
N LYS A 89 2.18 17.49 -3.14
CA LYS A 89 1.44 18.62 -2.59
C LYS A 89 0.33 18.11 -1.69
N LEU A 90 0.72 17.82 -0.45
CA LEU A 90 -0.15 17.30 0.59
C LEU A 90 -1.04 18.43 1.15
N ASN A 91 -2.29 18.10 1.41
CA ASN A 91 -3.23 18.99 2.10
C ASN A 91 -3.38 18.56 3.57
N GLY A 92 -3.76 19.48 4.45
CA GLY A 92 -4.02 19.21 5.87
C GLY A 92 -2.78 19.26 6.76
N GLU A 93 -3.00 19.01 8.05
CA GLU A 93 -1.98 19.10 9.09
C GLU A 93 -1.39 17.72 9.40
N PHE A 94 -0.06 17.67 9.46
CA PHE A 94 0.71 16.46 9.74
C PHE A 94 1.61 16.68 10.94
N GLU A 95 1.55 15.75 11.91
CA GLU A 95 2.39 15.76 13.10
C GLU A 95 3.40 14.62 13.08
N LEU A 96 4.52 14.80 13.77
CA LEU A 96 5.49 13.71 13.98
C LEU A 96 4.79 12.55 14.70
N ALA A 97 4.97 11.33 14.19
CA ALA A 97 4.34 10.15 14.73
C ALA A 97 5.28 8.95 14.73
N GLU A 98 4.87 7.89 15.44
CA GLU A 98 5.52 6.60 15.39
C GLU A 98 4.53 5.53 14.89
N LEU A 99 5.02 4.58 14.10
CA LEU A 99 4.20 3.46 13.62
C LEU A 99 4.02 2.38 14.69
N GLY A 100 4.80 2.40 15.78
CA GLY A 100 4.75 1.42 16.86
C GLY A 100 5.39 0.06 16.52
N PHE A 101 6.16 -0.01 15.44
CA PHE A 101 6.82 -1.22 14.95
C PHE A 101 8.31 -0.97 14.63
N SER A 102 9.18 -1.93 14.93
CA SER A 102 10.64 -1.78 14.82
C SER A 102 11.36 -2.95 14.14
N LYS A 103 10.62 -3.86 13.50
CA LYS A 103 11.15 -5.03 12.79
C LYS A 103 10.41 -5.25 11.49
N SER A 104 10.99 -6.07 10.61
CA SER A 104 10.39 -6.52 9.34
C SER A 104 10.23 -5.38 8.34
N GLY A 105 11.25 -4.51 8.23
CA GLY A 105 11.31 -3.39 7.28
C GLY A 105 10.91 -2.04 7.88
N TYR A 106 10.15 -2.03 8.98
CA TYR A 106 9.73 -0.79 9.65
C TYR A 106 10.89 0.00 10.26
N GLU A 107 11.99 -0.68 10.59
CA GLU A 107 13.25 -0.08 11.07
C GLU A 107 13.91 0.86 10.05
N HIS A 108 13.50 0.80 8.79
CA HIS A 108 14.04 1.60 7.69
C HIS A 108 13.13 2.78 7.29
N LEU A 109 12.10 3.05 8.09
CA LEU A 109 11.15 4.14 7.85
C LEU A 109 11.55 5.37 8.66
N HIS A 110 11.60 6.51 7.98
CA HIS A 110 12.12 7.76 8.52
C HIS A 110 11.11 8.89 8.35
N LYS A 111 11.25 9.94 9.18
CA LYS A 111 10.40 11.15 9.16
C LYS A 111 8.91 10.83 9.07
N VAL A 112 8.46 9.90 9.91
CA VAL A 112 7.06 9.47 9.94
C VAL A 112 6.20 10.62 10.44
N GLN A 113 5.23 11.03 9.63
CA GLN A 113 4.23 12.01 10.01
C GLN A 113 2.84 11.42 9.81
N LYS A 114 1.89 11.78 10.68
CA LYS A 114 0.50 11.32 10.64
C LYS A 114 -0.42 12.50 10.35
N LEU A 115 -1.41 12.30 9.48
CA LEU A 115 -2.49 13.26 9.26
C LEU A 115 -3.34 13.39 10.53
N VAL A 116 -3.48 14.62 11.04
CA VAL A 116 -4.22 14.92 12.29
C VAL A 116 -5.73 15.03 12.03
N ASN A 117 -6.10 15.63 10.90
CA ASN A 117 -7.49 15.97 10.64
C ASN A 117 -8.25 14.76 10.08
N LYS A 118 -9.25 14.28 10.83
CA LYS A 118 -10.09 13.17 10.37
C LYS A 118 -10.91 13.59 9.15
N GLN A 119 -10.79 12.82 8.08
CA GLN A 119 -11.57 12.93 6.87
C GLN A 119 -11.77 11.54 6.27
N ASP A 120 -12.94 11.29 5.66
CA ASP A 120 -13.24 10.00 5.05
C ASP A 120 -12.61 9.85 3.66
N LEU A 121 -12.34 10.97 2.97
CA LEU A 121 -11.68 11.02 1.69
C LEU A 121 -10.54 12.03 1.78
N TYR A 122 -9.33 11.61 1.44
CA TYR A 122 -8.17 12.48 1.36
C TYR A 122 -7.76 12.72 -0.09
N THR A 123 -7.48 13.97 -0.43
CA THR A 123 -7.00 14.36 -1.75
C THR A 123 -5.67 15.09 -1.66
N TYR A 124 -4.76 14.75 -2.55
CA TYR A 124 -3.48 15.45 -2.72
C TYR A 124 -3.08 15.45 -4.20
N SER A 125 -2.29 16.43 -4.61
CA SER A 125 -1.73 16.48 -5.96
C SER A 125 -0.28 16.03 -5.93
N PHE A 126 0.19 15.46 -7.03
CA PHE A 126 1.61 15.17 -7.18
C PHE A 126 2.06 15.26 -8.64
N TRP A 127 3.34 15.55 -8.81
CA TRP A 127 3.99 15.57 -10.12
C TRP A 127 4.86 14.33 -10.28
N LEU A 128 4.65 13.63 -11.39
CA LEU A 128 5.51 12.56 -11.86
C LEU A 128 6.00 12.96 -13.25
N ASP A 129 7.29 13.28 -13.34
CA ASP A 129 7.93 13.90 -14.50
C ASP A 129 7.19 15.19 -14.91
N ASN A 130 6.61 15.23 -16.12
CA ASN A 130 5.89 16.39 -16.66
C ASN A 130 4.36 16.25 -16.53
N ASN A 131 3.88 15.27 -15.77
CA ASN A 131 2.46 14.98 -15.62
C ASN A 131 1.99 15.31 -14.20
N GLU A 132 0.89 16.05 -14.12
CA GLU A 132 0.22 16.34 -12.85
C GLU A 132 -0.88 15.31 -12.61
N PHE A 133 -0.93 14.81 -11.38
CA PHE A 133 -1.94 13.86 -10.93
C PHE A 133 -2.68 14.38 -9.72
N GLU A 134 -3.95 14.03 -9.64
CA GLU A 134 -4.75 14.14 -8.43
C GLU A 134 -4.98 12.75 -7.85
N ALA A 135 -4.64 12.58 -6.58
CA ALA A 135 -4.81 11.35 -5.83
C ALA A 135 -6.04 11.44 -4.92
N TYR A 136 -6.77 10.33 -4.81
CA TYR A 136 -7.93 10.17 -3.93
C TYR A 136 -7.74 8.93 -3.07
N VAL A 137 -7.79 9.10 -1.76
CA VAL A 137 -7.55 8.03 -0.78
C VAL A 137 -8.77 7.88 0.12
N ASP A 138 -9.38 6.70 0.14
CA ASP A 138 -10.44 6.36 1.10
C ASP A 138 -9.82 6.15 2.49
N LEU A 139 -10.07 7.11 3.39
CA LEU A 139 -9.62 7.11 4.77
C LEU A 139 -10.74 6.81 5.78
N LYS A 140 -11.92 6.36 5.33
CA LYS A 140 -13.01 6.01 6.25
C LYS A 140 -12.53 4.93 7.23
N ASP A 141 -12.52 5.28 8.52
CA ASP A 141 -12.01 4.47 9.64
C ASP A 141 -10.54 4.02 9.48
N LYS A 142 -9.71 4.87 8.87
CA LYS A 142 -8.28 4.62 8.63
C LYS A 142 -7.43 5.83 9.01
N GLU A 143 -6.14 5.56 9.19
CA GLU A 143 -5.12 6.56 9.43
C GLU A 143 -4.24 6.71 8.18
N LEU A 144 -3.76 7.92 7.91
CA LEU A 144 -2.79 8.19 6.85
C LEU A 144 -1.47 8.64 7.46
N PHE A 145 -0.39 8.00 7.03
CA PHE A 145 0.97 8.39 7.34
C PHE A 145 1.73 8.73 6.07
N VAL A 146 2.60 9.74 6.18
CA VAL A 146 3.58 10.12 5.16
C VAL A 146 4.95 9.93 5.78
N LEU A 147 5.86 9.28 5.05
CA LEU A 147 7.20 8.99 5.54
C LEU A 147 8.19 8.92 4.39
N GLU A 148 9.45 8.73 4.75
CA GLU A 148 10.53 8.43 3.81
C GLU A 148 11.04 7.00 4.05
N SER A 149 11.25 6.25 2.96
CA SER A 149 11.87 4.93 3.00
C SER A 149 13.07 4.91 2.05
N PHE A 150 13.97 3.95 2.21
CA PHE A 150 15.01 3.73 1.22
C PHE A 150 14.41 3.31 -0.13
N ASP A 151 15.03 3.79 -1.19
CA ASP A 151 14.83 3.30 -2.54
C ASP A 151 15.67 2.04 -2.81
N ASN A 152 15.43 1.33 -3.91
CA ASN A 152 16.22 0.17 -4.32
C ASN A 152 16.84 0.40 -5.72
N PRO A 153 18.17 0.60 -5.86
CA PRO A 153 19.22 0.45 -4.84
C PRO A 153 19.17 1.53 -3.74
N VAL A 154 19.71 1.22 -2.57
CA VAL A 154 19.71 2.04 -1.33
C VAL A 154 20.63 3.26 -1.46
N ASN A 155 20.36 4.14 -2.42
CA ASN A 155 21.13 5.35 -2.68
C ASN A 155 20.31 6.64 -2.53
N LYS A 156 18.98 6.52 -2.46
CA LYS A 156 18.04 7.64 -2.36
C LYS A 156 16.91 7.32 -1.39
N MET A 157 16.31 8.37 -0.87
CA MET A 157 15.08 8.29 -0.10
C MET A 157 13.89 8.56 -1.02
N ARG A 158 12.83 7.79 -0.85
CA ARG A 158 11.57 7.99 -1.54
C ARG A 158 10.46 8.37 -0.58
N LYS A 159 9.49 9.14 -1.06
CA LYS A 159 8.25 9.36 -0.33
C LYS A 159 7.42 8.08 -0.34
N THR A 160 6.79 7.82 0.79
CA THR A 160 5.91 6.66 0.99
C THR A 160 4.68 7.09 1.76
N LEU A 161 3.54 6.57 1.35
CA LEU A 161 2.30 6.65 2.11
C LEU A 161 2.00 5.31 2.76
N ILE A 162 1.49 5.34 3.99
CA ILE A 162 0.87 4.18 4.62
C ILE A 162 -0.56 4.55 4.96
N ILE A 163 -1.50 3.72 4.51
CA ILE A 163 -2.89 3.77 4.96
C ILE A 163 -3.07 2.62 5.95
N ARG A 164 -3.42 2.94 7.19
CA ARG A 164 -3.54 1.96 8.27
C ARG A 164 -4.99 1.73 8.67
N HIS A 165 -5.37 0.47 8.80
CA HIS A 165 -6.65 0.05 9.38
C HIS A 165 -6.43 -0.97 10.51
N LYS A 166 -7.32 -0.97 11.51
CA LYS A 166 -7.35 -1.98 12.58
C LYS A 166 -8.70 -2.68 12.59
N GLY A 167 -8.72 -3.99 12.39
CA GLY A 167 -9.98 -4.75 12.35
C GLY A 167 -9.81 -6.15 11.75
N LYS A 168 -10.94 -6.81 11.48
CA LYS A 168 -10.98 -8.12 10.80
C LYS A 168 -10.94 -8.03 9.28
N ASN A 169 -11.49 -6.95 8.72
CA ASN A 169 -11.54 -6.79 7.27
C ASN A 169 -11.07 -5.38 6.96
N ALA A 170 -10.26 -5.24 5.92
CA ALA A 170 -9.85 -3.94 5.42
C ALA A 170 -10.16 -3.85 3.93
N GLU A 171 -10.64 -2.69 3.51
CA GLU A 171 -10.75 -2.33 2.10
C GLU A 171 -10.05 -1.00 1.91
N PHE A 172 -8.98 -1.01 1.11
CA PHE A 172 -8.22 0.16 0.72
C PHE A 172 -8.62 0.54 -0.71
N LYS A 173 -8.89 1.83 -0.92
CA LYS A 173 -9.18 2.39 -2.24
C LYS A 173 -8.30 3.60 -2.47
N LEU A 174 -7.57 3.56 -3.57
CA LEU A 174 -6.67 4.61 -4.03
C LEU A 174 -6.96 4.88 -5.50
N GLN A 175 -7.05 6.14 -5.88
CA GLN A 175 -7.20 6.54 -7.27
C GLN A 175 -6.18 7.59 -7.65
N PHE A 176 -5.63 7.49 -8.84
CA PHE A 176 -4.77 8.50 -9.45
C PHE A 176 -5.36 8.94 -10.77
N ARG A 177 -5.76 10.20 -10.86
CA ARG A 177 -6.27 10.81 -12.07
C ARG A 177 -5.19 11.68 -12.68
N LEU A 178 -4.81 11.39 -13.92
CA LEU A 178 -4.00 12.29 -14.73
C LEU A 178 -4.85 13.51 -15.13
N LEU A 179 -4.32 14.72 -14.90
CA LEU A 179 -4.96 15.97 -15.30
C LEU A 179 -4.73 16.26 -16.80
#